data_AF-A0A8J1Z248-F1
#
_entry.id   AF-A0A8J1Z248-F1
#
_cell.length_a   1.000
_cell.length_b   1.000
_cell.length_c   1.000
_cell.angle_alpha   90.00
_cell.angle_beta   90.00
_cell.angle_gamma   90.00
#
_symmetry.space_group_name_H-M   'P 1'
#
loop_
_entity.id
_entity.type
_entity.pdbx_description
1 polymer ?
#
loop_
_entity_poly.entity_id
_entity_poly.type
_entity_poly.pdbx_seq_one_letter_code
_entity_poly.pdbx_strand_id
1 'polypeptide(L)'
;RILRSQIVVGATIVGASIHTQVLQQLRPDVVVVEEAAEVLEPLLLPCLGPWVKHLIMIGDHQQLPPMVESDILRTEHNFATSAMLRMIKLNEKKMEVLSD
;
A
#
# COMPACT_ATOMS: atom_id res chain seq x y z
N ARG A 1 16.13 -18.07 -8.09
CA ARG A 1 15.69 -19.39 -8.60
C ARG A 1 14.61 -20.00 -7.70
N ILE A 2 14.77 -19.98 -6.37
CA ILE A 2 13.80 -20.57 -5.42
C ILE A 2 12.42 -19.88 -5.45
N LEU A 3 12.37 -18.54 -5.48
CA LEU A 3 11.10 -17.80 -5.41
C LEU A 3 10.18 -17.98 -6.63
N ARG A 4 10.76 -18.24 -7.83
CA ARG A 4 9.97 -18.39 -9.07
C ARG A 4 9.09 -19.65 -9.10
N SER A 5 9.42 -20.66 -8.28
CA SER A 5 8.61 -21.88 -8.19
C SER A 5 7.56 -21.81 -7.08
N GLN A 6 7.49 -20.70 -6.34
CA GLN A 6 6.53 -20.52 -5.25
C GLN A 6 5.27 -19.85 -5.76
N ILE A 7 4.11 -20.28 -5.25
CA ILE A 7 2.81 -19.66 -5.54
C ILE A 7 2.60 -18.41 -4.67
N VAL A 8 3.14 -18.43 -3.45
CA VAL A 8 3.04 -17.33 -2.48
C VAL A 8 4.43 -16.96 -2.01
N VAL A 9 4.71 -15.65 -1.96
CA VAL A 9 5.94 -15.09 -1.41
C VAL A 9 5.54 -14.02 -0.39
N GLY A 10 5.91 -14.25 0.87
CA GLY A 10 5.70 -13.29 1.94
C GLY A 10 6.92 -12.38 2.11
N ALA A 11 6.68 -11.10 2.41
CA ALA A 11 7.69 -10.12 2.78
C ALA A 11 7.06 -9.05 3.66
N THR A 12 7.84 -8.44 4.55
CA THR A 12 7.42 -7.19 5.20
C THR A 12 7.41 -6.07 4.16
N ILE A 13 6.61 -5.03 4.37
CA ILE A 13 6.50 -3.92 3.41
C ILE A 13 7.85 -3.24 3.18
N VAL A 14 8.65 -3.06 4.23
CA VAL A 14 10.00 -2.50 4.15
C VAL A 14 10.93 -3.41 3.34
N GLY A 15 10.87 -4.73 3.55
CA GLY A 15 11.67 -5.68 2.79
C GLY A 15 11.29 -5.66 1.30
N ALA A 16 10.00 -5.63 0.99
CA ALA A 16 9.50 -5.54 -0.36
C ALA A 16 9.89 -4.22 -1.05
N SER A 17 9.83 -3.09 -0.33
CA SER A 17 10.17 -1.77 -0.85
C SER A 17 11.67 -1.58 -1.10
N ILE A 18 12.52 -2.27 -0.33
CA ILE A 18 13.97 -2.28 -0.54
C ILE A 18 14.34 -3.22 -1.71
N HIS A 19 13.66 -4.36 -1.85
CA HIS A 19 13.99 -5.40 -2.82
C HIS A 19 13.10 -5.37 -4.08
N THR A 20 12.80 -4.18 -4.60
CA THR A 20 11.94 -3.98 -5.79
C THR A 20 12.40 -4.76 -7.03
N GLN A 21 13.71 -4.96 -7.19
CA GLN A 21 14.27 -5.78 -8.28
C GLN A 21 13.78 -7.22 -8.24
N VAL A 22 13.55 -7.78 -7.05
CA VAL A 22 12.97 -9.13 -6.89
C VAL A 22 11.53 -9.13 -7.38
N LEU A 23 10.73 -8.10 -7.01
CA LEU A 23 9.35 -7.96 -7.46
C LEU A 23 9.25 -7.77 -8.98
N GLN A 24 10.14 -6.97 -9.58
CA GLN A 24 10.24 -6.79 -11.04
C GLN A 24 10.57 -8.09 -11.78
N GLN A 25 11.36 -8.96 -11.16
CA GLN A 25 11.71 -10.26 -11.72
C GLN A 25 10.57 -11.28 -11.53
N LEU A 26 9.91 -11.28 -10.36
CA LEU A 26 8.82 -12.19 -10.04
C LEU A 26 7.53 -11.84 -10.79
N ARG A 27 7.25 -10.54 -10.96
CA ARG A 27 6.04 -9.99 -11.56
C ARG A 27 4.76 -10.58 -10.95
N PRO A 28 4.51 -10.42 -9.63
CA PRO A 28 3.32 -10.94 -9.00
C PRO A 28 2.04 -10.34 -9.59
N ASP A 29 1.17 -11.19 -10.15
CA ASP A 29 -0.13 -10.77 -10.68
C ASP A 29 -1.07 -10.22 -9.58
N VAL A 30 -0.92 -10.71 -8.34
CA VAL A 30 -1.75 -10.34 -7.19
C VAL A 30 -0.84 -9.92 -6.04
N VAL A 31 -1.14 -8.77 -5.43
CA VAL A 31 -0.48 -8.27 -4.22
C VAL A 31 -1.52 -8.14 -3.13
N VAL A 32 -1.25 -8.76 -1.97
CA VAL A 32 -2.07 -8.65 -0.76
C VAL A 32 -1.27 -7.89 0.28
N VAL A 33 -1.87 -6.86 0.86
CA VAL A 33 -1.27 -6.01 1.89
C VAL A 33 -2.11 -6.15 3.16
N GLU A 34 -1.53 -6.79 4.17
CA GLU A 34 -2.09 -6.80 5.53
C GLU A 34 -1.76 -5.48 6.24
N GLU A 35 -2.56 -5.12 7.25
CA GLU A 35 -2.43 -3.88 8.02
C GLU A 35 -2.31 -2.64 7.12
N ALA A 36 -3.00 -2.65 5.97
CA ALA A 36 -2.80 -1.65 4.90
C ALA A 36 -3.13 -0.22 5.33
N ALA A 37 -3.92 -0.04 6.39
CA ALA A 37 -4.20 1.25 7.01
C ALA A 37 -2.98 1.84 7.73
N GLU A 38 -2.09 1.00 8.27
CA GLU A 38 -0.87 1.36 9.01
C GLU A 38 0.39 1.42 8.11
N VAL A 39 0.24 1.09 6.83
CA VAL A 39 1.34 1.17 5.85
C VAL A 39 1.48 2.57 5.27
N LEU A 40 2.69 3.12 5.35
CA LEU A 40 3.07 4.33 4.62
C LEU A 40 2.99 4.10 3.11
N GLU A 41 2.23 4.93 2.40
CA GLU A 41 2.08 4.84 0.94
C GLU A 41 3.43 4.82 0.18
N PRO A 42 4.45 5.62 0.55
CA PRO A 42 5.76 5.57 -0.10
C PRO A 42 6.46 4.21 -0.04
N LEU A 43 6.13 3.36 0.93
CA LEU A 43 6.68 2.00 1.01
C LEU A 43 5.88 1.01 0.15
N LEU A 44 4.58 1.24 -0.02
CA LEU A 44 3.73 0.41 -0.86
C LEU A 44 3.96 0.65 -2.36
N LEU A 45 4.01 1.91 -2.80
CA LEU A 45 4.16 2.27 -4.21
C LEU A 45 5.28 1.53 -4.96
N PRO A 46 6.51 1.44 -4.45
CA PRO A 46 7.59 0.72 -5.14
C PRO A 46 7.36 -0.79 -5.24
N CYS A 47 6.45 -1.36 -4.43
CA CYS A 47 6.08 -2.76 -4.49
C CYS A 47 5.08 -3.07 -5.61
N LEU A 48 4.48 -2.04 -6.20
CA LEU A 48 3.50 -2.14 -7.27
C LEU A 48 4.20 -1.89 -8.61
N GLY A 49 3.85 -2.69 -9.61
CA GLY A 49 4.34 -2.53 -10.98
C GLY A 49 3.23 -2.76 -11.99
N PRO A 50 3.48 -2.47 -13.29
CA PRO A 50 2.48 -2.63 -14.35
C PRO A 50 2.00 -4.07 -14.55
N TRP A 51 2.67 -5.04 -13.94
CA TRP A 51 2.27 -6.45 -13.94
C TRP A 51 1.21 -6.79 -12.89
N VAL A 52 0.98 -5.93 -11.89
CA VAL A 52 -0.01 -6.18 -10.83
C VAL A 52 -1.41 -6.01 -11.43
N LYS A 53 -2.20 -7.09 -11.41
CA LYS A 53 -3.59 -7.12 -11.89
C LYS A 53 -4.58 -6.87 -10.76
N HIS A 54 -4.25 -7.32 -9.55
CA HIS A 54 -5.08 -7.14 -8.37
C HIS A 54 -4.23 -6.67 -7.18
N LEU A 55 -4.66 -5.57 -6.55
CA LEU A 55 -4.17 -5.12 -5.25
C LEU A 55 -5.30 -5.31 -4.23
N ILE A 56 -5.05 -6.11 -3.21
CA ILE A 56 -5.98 -6.37 -2.11
C ILE A 56 -5.39 -5.73 -0.85
N MET A 57 -6.09 -4.75 -0.29
CA MET A 57 -5.68 -4.06 0.94
C MET A 57 -6.62 -4.48 2.07
N ILE A 58 -6.06 -5.05 3.12
CA ILE A 58 -6.78 -5.50 4.31
C ILE A 58 -6.25 -4.69 5.49
N GLY A 59 -7.14 -4.03 6.22
CA GLY A 59 -6.79 -3.21 7.38
C GLY A 59 -7.99 -2.40 7.85
N ASP A 60 -7.83 -1.68 8.96
CA ASP A 60 -8.87 -0.81 9.51
C ASP A 60 -8.40 0.64 9.53
N HIS A 61 -8.98 1.45 8.64
CA HIS A 61 -8.66 2.87 8.50
C HIS A 61 -9.22 3.76 9.63
N GLN A 62 -10.05 3.20 10.53
CA GLN A 62 -10.54 3.87 11.73
C GLN A 62 -9.69 3.56 12.98
N GLN A 63 -8.74 2.64 12.87
CA GLN A 63 -7.77 2.34 13.92
C GLN A 63 -6.50 3.22 13.78
N LEU A 64 -5.31 2.67 14.04
CA LEU A 64 -4.07 3.43 14.02
C LEU A 64 -3.69 3.84 12.59
N PRO A 65 -3.18 5.08 12.39
CA PRO A 65 -2.54 5.46 11.14
C PRO A 65 -1.09 4.96 11.09
N PRO A 66 -0.42 5.04 9.92
CA PRO A 66 1.01 4.78 9.81
C PRO A 66 1.85 5.64 10.75
N MET A 67 2.89 5.05 11.32
CA MET A 67 3.83 5.75 12.20
C MET A 67 4.70 6.73 11.41
N VAL A 68 4.78 7.98 11.88
CA VAL A 68 5.62 9.04 11.30
C VAL A 68 6.34 9.76 12.43
N GLU A 69 7.65 9.68 12.46
CA GLU A 69 8.50 10.28 13.51
C GLU A 69 8.47 11.80 13.50
N SER A 70 8.35 12.42 12.33
CA SER A 70 8.30 13.87 12.21
C SER A 70 6.87 14.37 12.39
N ASP A 71 6.62 15.11 13.46
CA ASP A 71 5.32 15.75 13.69
C ASP A 71 4.93 16.68 12.55
N ILE A 72 5.87 17.46 12.00
CA ILE A 72 5.62 18.35 10.85
C ILE A 72 5.13 17.55 9.64
N LEU A 73 5.79 16.44 9.31
CA LEU A 73 5.33 15.58 8.21
C LEU A 73 3.94 14.99 8.49
N ARG A 74 3.68 14.61 9.74
CA ARG A 74 2.39 14.04 10.14
C ARG A 74 1.25 15.04 10.06
N THR A 75 1.41 16.25 10.60
CA THR A 75 0.32 17.21 10.80
C THR A 75 0.17 18.21 9.64
N GLU A 76 1.27 18.74 9.10
CA GLU A 76 1.24 19.78 8.07
C GLU A 76 1.21 19.19 6.65
N HIS A 77 1.77 18.00 6.47
CA HIS A 77 1.88 17.35 5.16
C HIS A 77 1.02 16.10 4.99
N ASN A 78 0.25 15.71 6.02
CA ASN A 78 -0.61 14.52 6.02
C ASN A 78 0.15 13.22 5.64
N PHE A 79 1.42 13.12 6.01
CA PHE A 79 2.29 12.01 5.58
C PHE A 79 1.86 10.66 6.16
N ALA A 80 1.11 10.66 7.26
CA ALA A 80 0.46 9.48 7.83
C ALA A 80 -0.83 9.07 7.07
N THR A 81 -1.04 9.54 5.85
CA THR A 81 -2.16 9.06 5.02
C THR A 81 -1.73 7.81 4.26
N SER A 82 -2.26 6.64 4.63
CA SER A 82 -2.05 5.40 3.88
C SER A 82 -2.73 5.42 2.51
N ALA A 83 -2.28 4.55 1.60
CA ALA A 83 -2.92 4.35 0.29
C ALA A 83 -4.40 3.96 0.45
N MET A 84 -4.70 3.09 1.41
CA MET A 84 -6.04 2.66 1.74
C MET A 84 -6.94 3.84 2.12
N LEU A 85 -6.53 4.65 3.11
CA LEU A 85 -7.31 5.79 3.57
C LEU A 85 -7.55 6.81 2.44
N ARG A 86 -6.55 7.05 1.60
CA ARG A 86 -6.69 7.97 0.46
C ARG A 86 -7.69 7.46 -0.56
N MET A 87 -7.66 6.18 -0.90
CA MET A 87 -8.63 5.59 -1.84
C MET A 87 -10.07 5.65 -1.29
N ILE A 88 -10.26 5.42 0.01
CA ILE A 88 -11.58 5.54 0.67
C ILE A 88 -12.09 6.98 0.55
N LYS A 89 -11.29 7.98 0.95
CA LYS A 89 -11.66 9.40 0.85
C LYS A 89 -11.99 9.83 -0.57
N LEU A 90 -11.23 9.35 -1.56
CA LEU A 90 -11.49 9.64 -2.98
C LEU A 90 -12.82 9.02 -3.44
N ASN A 91 -13.15 7.81 -2.97
CA ASN A 91 -14.41 7.17 -3.29
C ASN A 91 -15.61 7.91 -2.66
N GLU A 92 -15.50 8.30 -1.39
CA GLU A 92 -16.52 9.11 -0.70
C GLU A 92 -16.79 10.43 -1.43
N LYS A 93 -15.73 11.18 -1.74
CA LYS A 93 -15.83 12.42 -2.51
C LYS A 93 -16.46 12.22 -3.89
N LYS A 94 -16.15 11.11 -4.56
CA LYS A 94 -16.75 10.77 -5.85
C LYS A 94 -18.26 10.52 -5.71
N MET A 95 -18.70 9.88 -4.63
CA MET A 95 -20.12 9.62 -4.37
C MET A 95 -20.89 10.92 -4.09
N GLU A 96 -20.31 11.85 -3.35
CA GLU A 96 -20.89 13.18 -3.10
C GLU A 96 -21.12 13.95 -4.41
N VAL A 97 -20.11 13.98 -5.29
CA VAL A 97 -20.21 14.66 -6.60
C VAL A 97 -21.27 14.03 -7.51
N LEU A 98 -21.54 12.73 -7.38
CA LEU A 98 -22.56 12.04 -8.17
C LEU A 98 -23.98 12.22 -7.60
N SER A 99 -24.12 12.72 -6.37
CA SER A 99 -25.41 12.98 -5.74
C SER A 99 -25.93 14.42 -5.92
N ASP A 100 -25.11 15.32 -6.47
CA ASP A 100 -25.46 16.68 -6.87
C ASP A 100 -25.85 16.77 -8.36
#